data_AF-A0A0W0W005-F1
#
_entry.id   AF-A0A0W0W005-F1
#
_cell.length_a   1.000
_cell.length_b   1.000
_cell.length_c   1.000
_cell.angle_alpha   90.00
_cell.angle_beta   90.00
_cell.angle_gamma   90.00
#
_symmetry.space_group_name_H-M   'P 1'
#
loop_
_entity.id
_entity.type
_entity.pdbx_description
1 polymer ?
#
loop_
_entity_poly.entity_id
_entity_poly.type
_entity_poly.pdbx_seq_one_letter_code
_entity_poly.pdbx_strand_id
1 'polypeptide(L)'
;MKISKIKECLEGYDANKGFSRRNLKGEPHIEELRQFYDPIKEENRDLTPEEHLKLVKICLGKNTWNDSESSKALDGLLDQLGGREALQRLKDHKRLTMTTVVLIETNKQFADELSHFIVLLKGVVTGEPLRTLIKQIDLSTIQPKLKDIRSLKKANLLCQETVLLVAKCEAEAATAMANTILLLDKHKIGKEAWDYLPCSIYIGSIYNILLRLESTDPNLIAPHLKAICNLEKDSLLLSEILDELSQIKGFIFRETGWNTEYNLDAIIVSIIAGFGTKIAIAFEKLKTFKLSPHLVQPILETIFKFPECYDKFLDGVGNLLQNDLMDKDNLGVICRTPGYADDLAFLLKELKDGQYSPETKELALRDPENATIVGSIMVYLDLKLFNAEDELLQTNAKLTKKNILCQELLSKKLMRVELLDLLADLESAELLNLPNIEKLIKHAQFFRVVESACTCLFDSDKLDQRNFDLLFEDPEHALSIVEVLGAKPHPVTTSEEKYTNKGAKDFVRIREVARVFAQGHAQHSFFRLPSEPLAQKIKVFCKLSKQDPSQFEPAVQLEVQKQILTKIVQMCGNGYLKKEVEQAIASDFFARPS
;
A
#
# COMPACT_ATOMS: atom_id res chain seq x y z
N MET A 1 -58.23 -13.45 -7.00
CA MET A 1 -59.26 -12.55 -7.58
C MET A 1 -60.56 -12.79 -6.82
N LYS A 2 -61.39 -11.76 -6.57
CA LYS A 2 -62.69 -11.96 -5.89
C LYS A 2 -63.74 -12.56 -6.83
N ILE A 3 -64.59 -13.44 -6.29
CA ILE A 3 -65.72 -14.05 -7.04
C ILE A 3 -66.66 -12.97 -7.62
N SER A 4 -66.82 -11.84 -6.94
CA SER A 4 -67.62 -10.70 -7.43
C SER A 4 -67.16 -10.16 -8.78
N LYS A 5 -65.89 -10.28 -9.15
CA LYS A 5 -65.39 -9.86 -10.48
C LYS A 5 -65.90 -10.75 -11.61
N ILE A 6 -66.15 -12.03 -11.34
CA ILE A 6 -66.79 -12.93 -12.32
C ILE A 6 -68.24 -12.53 -12.52
N LYS A 7 -68.94 -12.18 -11.43
CA LYS A 7 -70.31 -11.66 -11.48
C LYS A 7 -70.41 -10.39 -12.33
N GLU A 8 -69.58 -9.39 -12.02
CA GLU A 8 -69.51 -8.12 -12.76
C GLU A 8 -69.25 -8.37 -14.26
N CYS A 9 -68.35 -9.31 -14.58
CA CYS A 9 -68.07 -9.69 -15.95
C CYS A 9 -69.28 -10.33 -16.66
N LEU A 10 -70.00 -11.25 -16.00
CA LEU A 10 -71.19 -11.90 -16.55
C LEU A 10 -72.35 -10.91 -16.74
N GLU A 11 -72.56 -10.00 -15.78
CA GLU A 11 -73.56 -8.92 -15.86
C GLU A 11 -73.22 -7.93 -16.97
N GLY A 12 -71.94 -7.55 -17.09
CA GLY A 12 -71.44 -6.70 -18.18
C GLY A 12 -71.66 -7.34 -19.55
N TYR A 13 -71.39 -8.65 -19.69
CA TYR A 13 -71.72 -9.38 -20.90
C TYR A 13 -73.23 -9.39 -21.20
N ASP A 14 -74.08 -9.63 -20.19
CA ASP A 14 -75.53 -9.70 -20.37
C ASP A 14 -76.16 -8.37 -20.76
N ALA A 15 -75.65 -7.27 -20.20
CA ALA A 15 -76.09 -5.92 -20.54
C ALA A 15 -75.80 -5.60 -22.01
N ASN A 16 -74.62 -6.00 -22.50
CA ASN A 16 -74.10 -5.59 -23.80
C ASN A 16 -74.27 -6.64 -24.91
N LYS A 17 -74.65 -7.89 -24.61
CA LYS A 17 -74.93 -8.90 -25.63
C LYS A 17 -76.09 -8.42 -26.51
N GLY A 18 -75.77 -8.12 -27.78
CA GLY A 18 -76.71 -7.56 -28.75
C GLY A 18 -78.00 -8.37 -28.87
N PHE A 19 -79.08 -7.73 -29.33
CA PHE A 19 -80.45 -8.24 -29.30
C PHE A 19 -80.59 -9.67 -29.89
N SER A 20 -79.87 -9.97 -30.98
CA SER A 20 -79.87 -11.30 -31.61
C SER A 20 -79.32 -12.42 -30.72
N ARG A 21 -78.45 -12.11 -29.75
CA ARG A 21 -77.86 -13.07 -28.81
C ARG A 21 -78.65 -13.24 -27.51
N ARG A 22 -79.71 -12.44 -27.29
CA ARG A 22 -80.64 -12.64 -26.17
C ARG A 22 -81.59 -13.82 -26.40
N ASN A 23 -81.86 -14.15 -27.67
CA ASN A 23 -82.83 -15.18 -28.09
C ASN A 23 -82.18 -16.46 -28.66
N LEU A 24 -80.86 -16.46 -28.88
CA LEU A 24 -80.08 -17.60 -29.40
C LEU A 24 -79.24 -18.25 -28.30
N LYS A 25 -78.99 -19.56 -28.44
CA LYS A 25 -78.19 -20.41 -27.55
C LYS A 25 -76.91 -19.68 -27.10
N GLY A 26 -76.69 -19.59 -25.78
CA GLY A 26 -75.56 -18.86 -25.20
C GLY A 26 -74.21 -19.32 -25.76
N GLU A 27 -73.25 -18.41 -25.85
CA GLU A 27 -71.90 -18.75 -26.31
C GLU A 27 -71.27 -19.80 -25.38
N PRO A 28 -70.70 -20.90 -25.92
CA PRO A 28 -70.26 -22.05 -25.12
C PRO A 28 -69.35 -21.69 -23.94
N HIS A 29 -68.41 -20.76 -24.12
CA HIS A 29 -67.46 -20.37 -23.07
C HIS A 29 -68.10 -19.50 -21.98
N ILE A 30 -69.12 -18.71 -22.32
CA ILE A 30 -69.87 -17.94 -21.32
C ILE A 30 -70.79 -18.87 -20.52
N GLU A 31 -71.36 -19.88 -21.17
CA GLU A 31 -72.12 -20.92 -20.49
C GLU A 31 -71.24 -21.73 -19.53
N GLU A 32 -70.04 -22.12 -19.97
CA GLU A 32 -69.05 -22.78 -19.11
C GLU A 32 -68.62 -21.90 -17.92
N LEU A 33 -68.47 -20.59 -18.15
CA LEU A 33 -68.19 -19.62 -17.09
C LEU A 33 -69.34 -19.51 -16.08
N ARG A 34 -70.61 -19.56 -16.52
CA ARG A 34 -71.79 -19.60 -15.64
C ARG A 34 -71.82 -20.87 -14.80
N GLN A 35 -71.61 -22.02 -15.43
CA GLN A 35 -71.53 -23.31 -14.74
C GLN A 35 -70.41 -23.35 -13.70
N PHE A 36 -69.31 -22.63 -13.94
CA PHE A 36 -68.26 -22.44 -12.96
C PHE A 36 -68.65 -21.48 -11.83
N TYR A 37 -69.36 -20.39 -12.13
CA TYR A 37 -69.74 -19.35 -11.17
C TYR A 37 -70.91 -19.75 -10.26
N ASP A 38 -71.92 -20.46 -10.77
CA ASP A 38 -73.16 -20.78 -10.05
C ASP A 38 -72.96 -21.49 -8.70
N PRO A 39 -72.04 -22.45 -8.54
CA PRO A 39 -71.78 -23.10 -7.26
C PRO A 39 -71.09 -22.20 -6.23
N ILE A 40 -70.41 -21.13 -6.66
CA ILE A 40 -69.57 -20.28 -5.80
C ILE A 40 -70.14 -18.86 -5.62
N LYS A 41 -71.27 -18.54 -6.26
CA LYS A 41 -71.82 -17.17 -6.37
C LYS A 41 -72.24 -16.52 -5.06
N GLU A 42 -72.58 -17.31 -4.04
CA GLU A 42 -73.02 -16.82 -2.73
C GLU A 42 -71.84 -16.46 -1.81
N GLU A 43 -70.61 -16.81 -2.20
CA GLU A 43 -69.41 -16.58 -1.42
C GLU A 43 -68.66 -15.34 -1.94
N ASN A 44 -68.69 -14.23 -1.21
CA ASN A 44 -67.90 -13.03 -1.57
C ASN A 44 -66.44 -13.13 -1.07
N ARG A 45 -65.76 -14.23 -1.44
CA ARG A 45 -64.36 -14.49 -1.08
C ARG A 45 -63.44 -14.41 -2.30
N ASP A 46 -62.14 -14.55 -2.03
CA ASP A 46 -61.14 -14.81 -3.07
C ASP A 46 -61.27 -16.24 -3.60
N LEU A 47 -61.03 -16.41 -4.89
CA LEU A 47 -60.97 -17.73 -5.52
C LEU A 47 -59.86 -18.60 -4.88
N THR A 48 -60.10 -19.90 -4.75
CA THR A 48 -59.03 -20.84 -4.35
C THR A 48 -58.04 -21.03 -5.50
N PRO A 49 -56.82 -21.56 -5.26
CA PRO A 49 -55.87 -21.86 -6.34
C PRO A 49 -56.43 -22.79 -7.44
N GLU A 50 -57.28 -23.73 -7.06
CA GLU A 50 -57.96 -24.66 -7.98
C GLU A 50 -58.96 -23.93 -8.87
N GLU A 51 -59.75 -23.05 -8.27
CA GLU A 51 -60.73 -22.21 -8.94
C GLU A 51 -60.07 -21.23 -9.91
N HIS A 52 -58.94 -20.62 -9.54
CA HIS A 52 -58.14 -19.78 -10.44
C HIS A 52 -57.72 -20.54 -11.70
N LEU A 53 -57.16 -21.75 -11.56
CA LEU A 53 -56.74 -22.54 -12.71
C LEU A 53 -57.93 -22.93 -13.60
N LYS A 54 -59.05 -23.32 -13.00
CA LYS A 54 -60.27 -23.68 -13.74
C LYS A 54 -60.79 -22.48 -14.54
N LEU A 55 -60.88 -21.32 -13.91
CA LEU A 55 -61.29 -20.08 -14.57
C LEU A 55 -60.39 -19.71 -15.75
N VAL A 56 -59.07 -19.73 -15.56
CA VAL A 56 -58.12 -19.44 -16.65
C VAL A 56 -58.28 -20.43 -17.81
N LYS A 57 -58.49 -21.72 -17.53
CA LYS A 57 -58.73 -22.73 -18.58
C LYS A 57 -60.00 -22.45 -19.38
N ILE A 58 -61.08 -22.03 -18.73
CA ILE A 58 -62.34 -21.63 -19.39
C ILE A 58 -62.08 -20.42 -20.30
N CYS A 59 -61.44 -19.38 -19.77
CA CYS A 59 -61.16 -18.15 -20.52
C CYS A 59 -60.26 -18.40 -21.74
N LEU A 60 -59.15 -19.14 -21.56
CA LEU A 60 -58.24 -19.54 -22.64
C LEU A 60 -58.81 -20.66 -23.53
N GLY A 61 -60.00 -21.20 -23.22
CA GLY A 61 -60.70 -22.19 -24.05
C GLY A 61 -61.30 -21.58 -25.31
N LYS A 62 -61.43 -20.24 -25.34
CA LYS A 62 -61.92 -19.49 -26.50
C LYS A 62 -60.88 -19.47 -27.61
N ASN A 63 -61.24 -20.07 -28.74
CA ASN A 63 -60.37 -20.18 -29.91
C ASN A 63 -60.45 -18.97 -30.85
N THR A 64 -61.49 -18.14 -30.74
CA THR A 64 -61.73 -16.98 -31.61
C THR A 64 -61.81 -15.69 -30.80
N TRP A 65 -60.78 -14.85 -30.92
CA TRP A 65 -60.70 -13.54 -30.27
C TRP A 65 -61.00 -12.44 -31.29
N ASN A 66 -62.08 -11.70 -31.07
CA ASN A 66 -62.59 -10.62 -31.92
C ASN A 66 -63.35 -9.59 -31.06
N ASP A 67 -63.94 -8.54 -31.65
CA ASP A 67 -64.65 -7.49 -30.90
C ASP A 67 -66.00 -7.92 -30.28
N SER A 68 -66.29 -9.21 -30.22
CA SER A 68 -67.49 -9.69 -29.55
C SER A 68 -67.45 -9.44 -28.05
N GLU A 69 -68.63 -9.23 -27.46
CA GLU A 69 -68.77 -9.00 -26.02
C GLU A 69 -68.25 -10.17 -25.18
N SER A 70 -68.30 -11.41 -25.67
CA SER A 70 -67.70 -12.55 -24.96
C SER A 70 -66.17 -12.50 -24.95
N SER A 71 -65.53 -12.03 -26.03
CA SER A 71 -64.09 -11.79 -26.02
C SER A 71 -63.75 -10.71 -25.02
N LYS A 72 -64.42 -9.56 -25.06
CA LYS A 72 -64.17 -8.45 -24.12
C LYS A 72 -64.34 -8.88 -22.66
N ALA A 73 -65.40 -9.65 -22.38
CA ALA A 73 -65.67 -10.18 -21.05
C ALA A 73 -64.54 -11.12 -20.56
N LEU A 74 -64.18 -12.13 -21.37
CA LEU A 74 -63.14 -13.10 -20.99
C LEU A 74 -61.74 -12.48 -20.96
N ASP A 75 -61.45 -11.54 -21.87
CA ASP A 75 -60.19 -10.78 -21.89
C ASP A 75 -60.09 -9.91 -20.62
N GLY A 76 -61.17 -9.22 -20.25
CA GLY A 76 -61.25 -8.45 -19.02
C GLY A 76 -61.03 -9.30 -17.75
N LEU A 77 -61.49 -10.55 -17.74
CA LEU A 77 -61.16 -11.50 -16.65
C LEU A 77 -59.69 -11.93 -16.70
N LEU A 78 -59.15 -12.22 -17.89
CA LEU A 78 -57.74 -12.58 -18.05
C LEU A 78 -56.83 -11.43 -17.62
N ASP A 79 -57.19 -10.18 -17.91
CA ASP A 79 -56.47 -8.98 -17.48
C ASP A 79 -56.38 -8.86 -15.96
N GLN A 80 -57.46 -9.21 -15.24
CA GLN A 80 -57.42 -9.28 -13.78
C GLN A 80 -56.48 -10.38 -13.26
N LEU A 81 -56.28 -11.43 -14.06
CA LEU A 81 -55.46 -12.60 -13.76
C LEU A 81 -54.02 -12.50 -14.29
N GLY A 82 -53.60 -11.33 -14.80
CA GLY A 82 -52.26 -11.08 -15.33
C GLY A 82 -52.16 -11.09 -16.87
N GLY A 83 -53.28 -10.94 -17.57
CA GLY A 83 -53.31 -10.78 -19.02
C GLY A 83 -53.31 -12.09 -19.79
N ARG A 84 -53.98 -12.06 -20.95
CA ARG A 84 -54.16 -13.22 -21.83
C ARG A 84 -52.82 -13.81 -22.31
N GLU A 85 -51.90 -12.97 -22.77
CA GLU A 85 -50.67 -13.42 -23.42
C GLU A 85 -49.77 -14.22 -22.47
N ALA A 86 -49.59 -13.74 -21.24
CA ALA A 86 -48.81 -14.41 -20.20
C ALA A 86 -49.39 -15.79 -19.86
N LEU A 87 -50.70 -15.87 -19.66
CA LEU A 87 -51.40 -17.10 -19.31
C LEU A 87 -51.44 -18.09 -20.49
N GLN A 88 -51.62 -17.60 -21.71
CA GLN A 88 -51.56 -18.40 -22.94
C GLN A 88 -50.15 -18.98 -23.13
N ARG A 89 -49.09 -18.18 -22.91
CA ARG A 89 -47.70 -18.66 -22.96
C ARG A 89 -47.46 -19.80 -21.98
N LEU A 90 -47.99 -19.72 -20.76
CA LEU A 90 -47.91 -20.82 -19.79
C LEU A 90 -48.68 -22.07 -20.26
N LYS A 91 -49.86 -21.89 -20.88
CA LYS A 91 -50.65 -23.00 -21.45
C LYS A 91 -49.87 -23.70 -22.57
N ASP A 92 -49.34 -22.94 -23.52
CA ASP A 92 -48.60 -23.45 -24.69
C ASP A 92 -47.36 -24.25 -24.27
N HIS A 93 -46.69 -23.83 -23.19
CA HIS A 93 -45.49 -24.50 -22.67
C HIS A 93 -45.80 -25.61 -21.64
N LYS A 94 -47.08 -25.94 -21.42
CA LYS A 94 -47.54 -26.92 -20.42
C LYS A 94 -47.08 -26.58 -19.00
N ARG A 95 -47.13 -25.29 -18.64
CA ARG A 95 -46.76 -24.74 -17.33
C ARG A 95 -47.92 -24.06 -16.62
N LEU A 96 -49.12 -24.08 -17.20
CA LEU A 96 -50.32 -23.54 -16.57
C LEU A 96 -50.79 -24.45 -15.42
N THR A 97 -50.36 -24.15 -14.21
CA THR A 97 -50.74 -24.83 -12.95
C THR A 97 -51.38 -23.85 -11.97
N MET A 98 -52.03 -24.37 -10.92
CA MET A 98 -52.65 -23.56 -9.86
C MET A 98 -51.64 -22.58 -9.25
N THR A 99 -50.43 -23.06 -8.95
CA THR A 99 -49.34 -22.26 -8.40
C THR A 99 -48.91 -21.14 -9.33
N THR A 100 -48.74 -21.42 -10.63
CA THR A 100 -48.28 -20.40 -11.59
C THR A 100 -49.35 -19.35 -11.88
N VAL A 101 -50.63 -19.73 -11.90
CA VAL A 101 -51.73 -18.77 -12.12
C VAL A 101 -51.82 -17.81 -10.95
N VAL A 102 -51.82 -18.31 -9.72
CA VAL A 102 -51.83 -17.48 -8.51
C VAL A 102 -50.59 -16.56 -8.47
N LEU A 103 -49.42 -17.06 -8.88
CA LEU A 103 -48.20 -16.24 -8.96
C LEU A 103 -48.33 -15.09 -9.96
N ILE A 104 -48.84 -15.37 -11.16
CA ILE A 104 -49.03 -14.37 -12.22
C ILE A 104 -50.03 -13.31 -11.77
N GLU A 105 -51.17 -13.71 -11.20
CA GLU A 105 -52.16 -12.76 -10.69
C GLU A 105 -51.57 -11.88 -9.57
N THR A 106 -50.85 -12.49 -8.62
CA THR A 106 -50.23 -11.76 -7.50
C THR A 106 -49.22 -10.71 -8.00
N ASN A 107 -48.61 -10.94 -9.16
CA ASN A 107 -47.60 -10.06 -9.77
C ASN A 107 -48.07 -9.56 -11.15
N LYS A 108 -49.36 -9.26 -11.29
CA LYS A 108 -49.97 -8.96 -12.61
C LYS A 108 -49.30 -7.83 -13.38
N GLN A 109 -48.69 -6.86 -12.70
CA GLN A 109 -47.93 -5.79 -13.36
C GLN A 109 -46.64 -6.27 -14.08
N PHE A 110 -46.17 -7.48 -13.80
CA PHE A 110 -44.98 -8.11 -14.39
C PHE A 110 -45.32 -9.48 -15.01
N ALA A 111 -46.58 -9.68 -15.40
CA ALA A 111 -47.06 -10.99 -15.82
C ALA A 111 -46.37 -11.51 -17.09
N ASP A 112 -46.06 -10.61 -18.04
CA ASP A 112 -45.37 -10.97 -19.27
C ASP A 112 -43.97 -11.50 -18.98
N GLU A 113 -43.19 -10.75 -18.21
CA GLU A 113 -41.82 -11.10 -17.80
C GLU A 113 -41.80 -12.37 -16.95
N LEU A 114 -42.72 -12.46 -15.98
CA LEU A 114 -42.83 -13.61 -15.08
C LEU A 114 -43.21 -14.88 -15.85
N SER A 115 -44.13 -14.82 -16.81
CA SER A 115 -44.49 -16.00 -17.60
C SER A 115 -43.33 -16.46 -18.50
N HIS A 116 -42.56 -15.55 -19.09
CA HIS A 116 -41.34 -15.89 -19.80
C HIS A 116 -40.30 -16.56 -18.88
N PHE A 117 -40.12 -16.02 -17.69
CA PHE A 117 -39.21 -16.57 -16.68
C PHE A 117 -39.65 -17.97 -16.23
N ILE A 118 -40.93 -18.19 -15.93
CA ILE A 118 -41.47 -19.52 -15.53
C ILE A 118 -41.27 -20.57 -16.61
N VAL A 119 -41.49 -20.20 -17.88
CA VAL A 119 -41.23 -21.10 -19.02
C VAL A 119 -39.75 -21.44 -19.11
N LEU A 120 -38.88 -20.46 -18.90
CA LEU A 120 -37.43 -20.65 -18.93
C LEU A 120 -36.95 -21.63 -17.84
N LEU A 121 -37.49 -21.53 -16.62
CA LEU A 121 -37.12 -22.42 -15.50
C LEU A 121 -37.67 -23.85 -15.62
N LYS A 122 -38.44 -24.17 -16.66
CA LYS A 122 -39.01 -25.51 -16.87
C LYS A 122 -37.92 -26.59 -16.88
N GLY A 123 -38.08 -27.56 -15.97
CA GLY A 123 -37.24 -28.75 -15.85
C GLY A 123 -35.97 -28.56 -15.01
N VAL A 124 -35.80 -27.40 -14.37
CA VAL A 124 -34.51 -27.01 -13.80
C VAL A 124 -34.58 -26.74 -12.29
N VAL A 125 -35.54 -25.93 -11.84
CA VAL A 125 -35.70 -25.63 -10.41
C VAL A 125 -36.62 -26.69 -9.79
N THR A 126 -36.02 -27.66 -9.11
CA THR A 126 -36.72 -28.80 -8.48
C THR A 126 -36.75 -28.72 -6.94
N GLY A 127 -35.98 -27.81 -6.34
CA GLY A 127 -35.79 -27.69 -4.89
C GLY A 127 -36.80 -26.76 -4.20
N GLU A 128 -36.56 -25.45 -4.25
CA GLU A 128 -37.46 -24.50 -3.58
C GLU A 128 -38.76 -24.22 -4.37
N PRO A 129 -39.87 -23.89 -3.67
CA PRO A 129 -41.05 -23.38 -4.32
C PRO A 129 -40.69 -22.15 -5.17
N LEU A 130 -41.08 -22.15 -6.45
CA LEU A 130 -40.96 -21.01 -7.35
C LEU A 130 -41.37 -19.68 -6.68
N ARG A 131 -42.37 -19.72 -5.80
CA ARG A 131 -42.83 -18.58 -4.99
C ARG A 131 -41.72 -17.94 -4.15
N THR A 132 -40.85 -18.73 -3.54
CA THR A 132 -39.72 -18.25 -2.71
C THR A 132 -38.67 -17.59 -3.58
N LEU A 133 -38.35 -18.19 -4.74
CA LEU A 133 -37.42 -17.63 -5.71
C LEU A 133 -37.90 -16.26 -6.23
N ILE A 134 -39.18 -16.15 -6.60
CA ILE A 134 -39.74 -14.86 -7.09
C ILE A 134 -39.67 -13.76 -6.03
N LYS A 135 -39.83 -14.09 -4.75
CA LYS A 135 -39.71 -13.09 -3.66
C LYS A 135 -38.30 -12.53 -3.51
N GLN A 136 -37.27 -13.22 -4.01
CA GLN A 136 -35.88 -12.80 -3.92
C GLN A 136 -35.39 -12.04 -5.16
N ILE A 137 -36.24 -11.88 -6.17
CA ILE A 137 -35.90 -11.31 -7.46
C ILE A 137 -36.78 -10.08 -7.70
N ASP A 138 -36.15 -9.00 -8.17
CA ASP A 138 -36.89 -7.87 -8.71
C ASP A 138 -37.37 -8.18 -10.13
N LEU A 139 -38.68 -8.43 -10.26
CA LEU A 139 -39.33 -8.76 -11.52
C LEU A 139 -39.30 -7.60 -12.53
N SER A 140 -39.18 -6.35 -12.08
CA SER A 140 -39.17 -5.19 -12.99
C SER A 140 -37.93 -5.14 -13.87
N THR A 141 -36.85 -5.80 -13.46
CA THR A 141 -35.56 -5.84 -14.18
C THR A 141 -35.24 -7.20 -14.79
N ILE A 142 -36.15 -8.18 -14.74
CA ILE A 142 -35.84 -9.57 -15.11
C ILE A 142 -35.76 -9.77 -16.63
N GLN A 143 -36.55 -9.03 -17.42
CA GLN A 143 -36.59 -9.18 -18.88
C GLN A 143 -35.20 -9.07 -19.54
N PRO A 144 -34.44 -7.96 -19.39
CA PRO A 144 -33.13 -7.85 -20.04
C PRO A 144 -32.16 -8.98 -19.66
N LYS A 145 -32.37 -9.63 -18.51
CA LYS A 145 -31.55 -10.72 -17.96
C LYS A 145 -31.98 -12.11 -18.48
N LEU A 146 -33.17 -12.26 -19.08
CA LEU A 146 -33.68 -13.56 -19.54
C LEU A 146 -32.80 -14.18 -20.63
N LYS A 147 -32.12 -13.36 -21.44
CA LYS A 147 -31.15 -13.85 -22.43
C LYS A 147 -29.98 -14.58 -21.76
N ASP A 148 -29.49 -14.05 -20.64
CA ASP A 148 -28.32 -14.56 -19.92
C ASP A 148 -28.68 -15.84 -19.15
N ILE A 149 -29.86 -15.84 -18.51
CA ILE A 149 -30.44 -17.04 -17.88
C ILE A 149 -30.65 -18.17 -18.91
N ARG A 150 -31.03 -17.82 -20.15
CA ARG A 150 -31.16 -18.78 -21.25
C ARG A 150 -29.82 -19.34 -21.70
N SER A 151 -28.75 -18.53 -21.68
CA SER A 151 -27.39 -19.01 -21.95
C SER A 151 -26.95 -20.04 -20.91
N LEU A 152 -27.20 -19.78 -19.62
CA LEU A 152 -26.93 -20.75 -18.55
C LEU A 152 -27.72 -22.05 -18.70
N LYS A 153 -28.99 -21.96 -19.15
CA LYS A 153 -29.79 -23.14 -19.44
C LYS A 153 -29.21 -23.99 -20.57
N LYS A 154 -28.76 -23.36 -21.66
CA LYS A 154 -28.13 -24.05 -22.79
C LYS A 154 -26.85 -24.78 -22.38
N ALA A 155 -26.13 -24.24 -21.41
CA ALA A 155 -24.93 -24.86 -20.83
C ALA A 155 -25.22 -25.91 -19.74
N ASN A 156 -26.48 -26.20 -19.42
CA ASN A 156 -26.88 -27.07 -18.31
C ASN A 156 -26.39 -26.60 -16.91
N LEU A 157 -26.15 -25.29 -16.74
CA LEU A 157 -25.72 -24.68 -15.46
C LEU A 157 -26.82 -23.94 -14.73
N LEU A 158 -28.01 -23.88 -15.34
CA LEU A 158 -29.13 -23.25 -14.71
C LEU A 158 -29.53 -24.05 -13.46
N CYS A 159 -29.51 -23.39 -12.31
CA CYS A 159 -30.01 -23.89 -11.03
C CYS A 159 -30.52 -22.69 -10.22
N GLN A 160 -31.00 -22.92 -9.00
CA GLN A 160 -31.55 -21.83 -8.19
C GLN A 160 -30.50 -20.74 -7.90
N GLU A 161 -29.28 -21.16 -7.57
CA GLU A 161 -28.17 -20.29 -7.20
C GLU A 161 -27.75 -19.41 -8.38
N THR A 162 -27.55 -19.99 -9.57
CA THR A 162 -27.14 -19.23 -10.76
C THR A 162 -28.24 -18.30 -11.27
N VAL A 163 -29.51 -18.68 -11.11
CA VAL A 163 -30.65 -17.77 -11.35
C VAL A 163 -30.59 -16.59 -10.42
N LEU A 164 -30.40 -16.80 -9.12
CA LEU A 164 -30.35 -15.73 -8.13
C LEU A 164 -29.17 -14.79 -8.38
N LEU A 165 -27.98 -15.31 -8.70
CA LEU A 165 -26.80 -14.49 -9.02
C LEU A 165 -27.06 -13.56 -10.20
N VAL A 166 -27.58 -14.08 -11.32
CA VAL A 166 -27.87 -13.26 -12.51
C VAL A 166 -29.03 -12.31 -12.25
N ALA A 167 -30.09 -12.77 -11.58
CA ALA A 167 -31.30 -11.98 -11.34
C ALA A 167 -31.08 -10.83 -10.36
N LYS A 168 -30.19 -10.98 -9.37
CA LYS A 168 -29.85 -9.93 -8.39
C LYS A 168 -28.88 -8.88 -8.93
N CYS A 169 -28.09 -9.19 -9.96
CA CYS A 169 -27.22 -8.21 -10.60
C CYS A 169 -28.02 -7.10 -11.29
N GLU A 170 -27.42 -5.93 -11.48
CA GLU A 170 -27.94 -4.92 -12.40
C GLU A 170 -27.99 -5.46 -13.84
N ALA A 171 -28.81 -4.86 -14.69
CA ALA A 171 -29.02 -5.37 -16.05
C ALA A 171 -27.71 -5.42 -16.87
N GLU A 172 -26.82 -4.44 -16.69
CA GLU A 172 -25.51 -4.38 -17.37
C GLU A 172 -24.53 -5.44 -16.83
N ALA A 173 -24.60 -5.74 -15.53
CA ALA A 173 -23.76 -6.72 -14.84
C ALA A 173 -24.21 -8.18 -15.06
N ALA A 174 -25.48 -8.41 -15.39
CA ALA A 174 -26.06 -9.75 -15.54
C ALA A 174 -25.37 -10.60 -16.62
N THR A 175 -25.02 -10.00 -17.76
CA THR A 175 -24.28 -10.69 -18.83
C THR A 175 -22.88 -11.10 -18.38
N ALA A 176 -22.16 -10.21 -17.68
CA ALA A 176 -20.84 -10.53 -17.13
C ALA A 176 -20.91 -11.63 -16.06
N MET A 177 -21.93 -11.60 -15.18
CA MET A 177 -22.17 -12.66 -14.20
C MET A 177 -22.39 -14.03 -14.89
N ALA A 178 -23.27 -14.09 -15.88
CA ALA A 178 -23.54 -15.33 -16.61
C ALA A 178 -22.28 -15.84 -17.34
N ASN A 179 -21.53 -14.96 -17.99
CA ASN A 179 -20.27 -15.32 -18.65
C ASN A 179 -19.20 -15.78 -17.66
N THR A 180 -19.16 -15.20 -16.46
CA THR A 180 -18.26 -15.64 -15.39
C THR A 180 -18.60 -17.06 -14.96
N ILE A 181 -19.87 -17.38 -14.73
CA ILE A 181 -20.31 -18.73 -14.38
C ILE A 181 -19.95 -19.74 -15.49
N LEU A 182 -20.19 -19.38 -16.76
CA LEU A 182 -19.81 -20.21 -17.90
C LEU A 182 -18.30 -20.45 -17.98
N LEU A 183 -17.49 -19.42 -17.69
CA LEU A 183 -16.04 -19.51 -17.67
C LEU A 183 -15.54 -20.43 -16.55
N LEU A 184 -16.11 -20.32 -15.35
CA LEU A 184 -15.75 -21.19 -14.22
C LEU A 184 -16.08 -22.66 -14.51
N ASP A 185 -17.26 -22.94 -15.09
CA ASP A 185 -17.66 -24.30 -15.48
C ASP A 185 -16.77 -24.88 -16.59
N LYS A 186 -16.39 -24.07 -17.59
CA LYS A 186 -15.45 -24.45 -18.65
C LYS A 186 -14.14 -25.00 -18.08
N HIS A 187 -13.66 -24.44 -16.97
CA HIS A 187 -12.44 -24.87 -16.28
C HIS A 187 -12.68 -25.82 -15.11
N LYS A 188 -13.89 -26.40 -15.01
CA LYS A 188 -14.29 -27.37 -13.98
C LYS A 188 -14.12 -26.86 -12.54
N ILE A 189 -14.26 -25.55 -12.34
CA ILE A 189 -14.25 -24.95 -11.01
C ILE A 189 -15.63 -25.21 -10.38
N GLY A 190 -15.64 -25.86 -9.22
CA GLY A 190 -16.85 -26.35 -8.58
C GLY A 190 -17.84 -25.26 -8.17
N LYS A 191 -19.07 -25.66 -7.85
CA LYS A 191 -20.17 -24.73 -7.54
C LYS A 191 -19.94 -23.92 -6.27
N GLU A 192 -19.11 -24.42 -5.36
CA GLU A 192 -18.65 -23.71 -4.16
C GLU A 192 -17.93 -22.40 -4.49
N ALA A 193 -17.41 -22.26 -5.71
CA ALA A 193 -16.79 -21.03 -6.17
C ALA A 193 -17.80 -19.90 -6.45
N TRP A 194 -19.07 -20.25 -6.70
CA TRP A 194 -20.12 -19.28 -6.99
C TRP A 194 -20.46 -18.42 -5.77
N ASP A 195 -20.22 -18.95 -4.56
CA ASP A 195 -20.41 -18.23 -3.30
C ASP A 195 -19.47 -17.03 -3.15
N TYR A 196 -18.37 -16.99 -3.92
CA TYR A 196 -17.47 -15.85 -3.95
C TYR A 196 -17.91 -14.75 -4.92
N LEU A 197 -18.81 -15.03 -5.88
CA LEU A 197 -19.13 -14.07 -6.94
C LEU A 197 -19.97 -12.89 -6.41
N PRO A 198 -19.48 -11.65 -6.50
CA PRO A 198 -20.21 -10.51 -5.99
C PRO A 198 -21.35 -10.14 -6.94
N CYS A 199 -22.56 -9.94 -6.40
CA CYS A 199 -23.67 -9.33 -7.12
C CYS A 199 -23.51 -7.80 -7.16
N SER A 200 -22.45 -7.31 -7.79
CA SER A 200 -22.11 -5.88 -7.87
C SER A 200 -21.80 -5.45 -9.31
N ILE A 201 -21.73 -4.14 -9.54
CA ILE A 201 -21.33 -3.55 -10.84
C ILE A 201 -19.90 -3.97 -11.25
N TYR A 202 -19.06 -4.38 -10.31
CA TYR A 202 -17.67 -4.77 -10.55
C TYR A 202 -17.50 -6.18 -11.10
N ILE A 203 -18.57 -6.98 -11.22
CA ILE A 203 -18.49 -8.32 -11.81
C ILE A 203 -17.97 -8.29 -13.27
N GLY A 204 -18.19 -7.18 -13.99
CA GLY A 204 -17.60 -6.96 -15.32
C GLY A 204 -16.07 -6.94 -15.28
N SER A 205 -15.48 -6.23 -14.32
CA SER A 205 -14.03 -6.18 -14.11
C SER A 205 -13.47 -7.53 -13.70
N ILE A 206 -14.16 -8.22 -12.77
CA ILE A 206 -13.79 -9.59 -12.37
C ILE A 206 -13.80 -10.52 -13.58
N TYR A 207 -14.86 -10.51 -14.39
CA TYR A 207 -14.93 -11.32 -15.60
C TYR A 207 -13.74 -11.07 -16.54
N ASN A 208 -13.40 -9.80 -16.78
CA ASN A 208 -12.26 -9.42 -17.61
C ASN A 208 -10.92 -9.90 -17.04
N ILE A 209 -10.73 -9.80 -15.72
CA ILE A 209 -9.56 -10.37 -15.04
C ILE A 209 -9.49 -11.87 -15.28
N LEU A 210 -10.58 -12.61 -15.05
CA LEU A 210 -10.60 -14.07 -15.22
C LEU A 210 -10.37 -14.50 -16.67
N LEU A 211 -10.89 -13.76 -17.66
CA LEU A 211 -10.58 -14.00 -19.08
C LEU A 211 -9.09 -13.83 -19.39
N ARG A 212 -8.42 -12.87 -18.76
CA ARG A 212 -6.97 -12.68 -18.95
C ARG A 212 -6.17 -13.79 -18.31
N LEU A 213 -6.57 -14.23 -17.11
CA LEU A 213 -5.98 -15.39 -16.47
C LEU A 213 -6.15 -16.62 -17.36
N GLU A 214 -7.35 -16.85 -17.90
CA GLU A 214 -7.61 -17.93 -18.87
C GLU A 214 -6.66 -17.85 -20.08
N SER A 215 -6.45 -16.67 -20.65
CA SER A 215 -5.57 -16.48 -21.81
C SER A 215 -4.08 -16.66 -21.48
N THR A 216 -3.71 -16.57 -20.21
CA THR A 216 -2.33 -16.70 -19.72
C THR A 216 -2.07 -18.14 -19.27
N ASP A 217 -2.72 -18.56 -18.18
CA ASP A 217 -2.81 -19.95 -17.72
C ASP A 217 -4.13 -20.16 -16.96
N PRO A 218 -5.05 -21.00 -17.47
CA PRO A 218 -6.30 -21.31 -16.79
C PRO A 218 -6.15 -21.86 -15.36
N ASN A 219 -5.03 -22.51 -15.03
CA ASN A 219 -4.81 -23.06 -13.69
C ASN A 219 -4.70 -21.98 -12.61
N LEU A 220 -4.51 -20.72 -12.99
CA LEU A 220 -4.49 -19.59 -12.06
C LEU A 220 -5.85 -19.18 -11.53
N ILE A 221 -6.93 -19.49 -12.25
CA ILE A 221 -8.26 -18.99 -11.92
C ILE A 221 -8.67 -19.51 -10.55
N ALA A 222 -8.62 -20.83 -10.34
CA ALA A 222 -9.07 -21.47 -9.10
C ALA A 222 -8.36 -20.95 -7.82
N PRO A 223 -7.02 -20.89 -7.73
CA PRO A 223 -6.34 -20.43 -6.51
C PRO A 223 -6.61 -18.96 -6.17
N HIS A 224 -6.81 -18.10 -7.17
CA HIS A 224 -6.94 -16.65 -6.95
C HIS A 224 -8.38 -16.13 -6.95
N LEU A 225 -9.36 -16.94 -7.40
CA LEU A 225 -10.74 -16.50 -7.60
C LEU A 225 -11.33 -15.80 -6.38
N LYS A 226 -11.19 -16.40 -5.20
CA LYS A 226 -11.72 -15.83 -3.96
C LYS A 226 -11.12 -14.45 -3.67
N ALA A 227 -9.81 -14.30 -3.82
CA ALA A 227 -9.12 -13.04 -3.58
C ALA A 227 -9.57 -11.98 -4.59
N ILE A 228 -9.65 -12.33 -5.87
CA ILE A 228 -10.11 -11.43 -6.94
C ILE A 228 -11.54 -10.95 -6.70
N CYS A 229 -12.44 -11.86 -6.33
CA CYS A 229 -13.83 -11.51 -6.06
C CYS A 229 -14.00 -10.58 -4.84
N ASN A 230 -13.09 -10.69 -3.87
CA ASN A 230 -13.10 -9.85 -2.67
C ASN A 230 -12.53 -8.44 -2.90
N LEU A 231 -11.98 -8.12 -4.08
CA LEU A 231 -11.43 -6.80 -4.38
C LEU A 231 -12.51 -5.71 -4.53
N GLU A 232 -13.75 -6.09 -4.83
CA GLU A 232 -14.85 -5.16 -5.11
C GLU A 232 -14.43 -4.05 -6.10
N LYS A 233 -14.38 -2.79 -5.67
CA LYS A 233 -13.95 -1.64 -6.48
C LYS A 233 -12.49 -1.73 -6.96
N ASP A 234 -11.62 -2.38 -6.19
CA ASP A 234 -10.19 -2.51 -6.50
C ASP A 234 -9.94 -3.52 -7.62
N SER A 235 -10.98 -4.27 -8.05
CA SER A 235 -10.93 -5.11 -9.25
C SER A 235 -10.74 -4.29 -10.53
N LEU A 236 -11.20 -3.03 -10.56
CA LEU A 236 -10.92 -2.11 -11.67
C LEU A 236 -9.41 -1.83 -11.78
N LEU A 237 -8.80 -1.50 -10.65
CA LEU A 237 -7.36 -1.22 -10.56
C LEU A 237 -6.52 -2.46 -10.89
N LEU A 238 -6.93 -3.65 -10.43
CA LEU A 238 -6.27 -4.90 -10.85
C LEU A 238 -6.40 -5.12 -12.36
N SER A 239 -7.57 -4.87 -12.94
CA SER A 239 -7.75 -4.95 -14.39
C SER A 239 -6.83 -3.98 -15.12
N GLU A 240 -6.74 -2.72 -14.68
CA GLU A 240 -5.82 -1.72 -15.25
C GLU A 240 -4.36 -2.18 -15.12
N ILE A 241 -3.92 -2.63 -13.94
CA ILE A 241 -2.57 -3.14 -13.74
C ILE A 241 -2.27 -4.33 -14.65
N LEU A 242 -3.22 -5.26 -14.81
CA LEU A 242 -3.07 -6.38 -15.72
C LEU A 242 -3.05 -5.92 -17.19
N ASP A 243 -3.76 -4.86 -17.55
CA ASP A 243 -3.68 -4.23 -18.86
C ASP A 243 -2.28 -3.67 -19.08
N GLU A 244 -1.76 -2.90 -18.13
CA GLU A 244 -0.44 -2.30 -18.25
C GLU A 244 0.67 -3.36 -18.32
N LEU A 245 0.58 -4.39 -17.48
CA LEU A 245 1.47 -5.55 -17.55
C LEU A 245 1.36 -6.26 -18.90
N SER A 246 0.16 -6.38 -19.48
CA SER A 246 -0.03 -6.97 -20.80
C SER A 246 0.51 -6.11 -21.94
N GLN A 247 0.49 -4.79 -21.82
CA GLN A 247 1.10 -3.90 -22.82
C GLN A 247 2.62 -4.00 -22.79
N ILE A 248 3.21 -4.12 -21.60
CA ILE A 248 4.64 -4.40 -21.44
C ILE A 248 4.98 -5.82 -22.00
N LYS A 249 4.00 -6.75 -22.09
CA LYS A 249 4.20 -8.07 -22.75
C LYS A 249 4.52 -7.96 -24.24
N GLY A 250 4.27 -6.81 -24.88
CA GLY A 250 4.55 -6.61 -26.30
C GLY A 250 6.03 -6.79 -26.71
N PHE A 251 6.97 -6.71 -25.76
CA PHE A 251 8.40 -6.86 -26.08
C PHE A 251 9.26 -7.55 -25.00
N ILE A 252 8.79 -7.72 -23.76
CA ILE A 252 9.69 -8.05 -22.64
C ILE A 252 9.26 -9.35 -21.92
N PHE A 253 8.04 -9.47 -21.43
CA PHE A 253 7.70 -10.52 -20.46
C PHE A 253 7.91 -12.00 -20.84
N ARG A 254 7.70 -12.38 -22.11
CA ARG A 254 7.97 -13.78 -22.53
C ARG A 254 9.46 -14.06 -22.71
N GLU A 255 10.25 -13.06 -23.07
CA GLU A 255 11.69 -13.20 -23.26
C GLU A 255 12.47 -13.08 -21.94
N THR A 256 11.88 -12.47 -20.91
CA THR A 256 12.51 -12.25 -19.60
C THR A 256 12.31 -13.35 -18.58
N GLY A 257 11.43 -14.32 -18.85
CA GLY A 257 11.06 -15.32 -17.87
C GLY A 257 10.28 -14.78 -16.67
N TRP A 258 9.88 -13.50 -16.67
CA TRP A 258 9.01 -12.96 -15.63
C TRP A 258 7.57 -13.41 -15.89
N ASN A 259 7.22 -14.54 -15.29
CA ASN A 259 5.90 -15.10 -15.41
C ASN A 259 4.93 -14.31 -14.54
N THR A 260 3.96 -13.64 -15.18
CA THR A 260 2.86 -12.96 -14.49
C THR A 260 2.14 -13.90 -13.52
N GLU A 261 2.13 -15.20 -13.81
CA GLU A 261 1.49 -16.25 -13.01
C GLU A 261 2.15 -16.44 -11.65
N TYR A 262 3.50 -16.50 -11.59
CA TYR A 262 4.23 -16.63 -10.32
C TYR A 262 4.16 -15.37 -9.46
N ASN A 263 3.82 -14.23 -10.06
CA ASN A 263 3.78 -12.93 -9.39
C ASN A 263 2.35 -12.43 -9.16
N LEU A 264 1.32 -13.18 -9.59
CA LEU A 264 -0.09 -12.77 -9.47
C LEU A 264 -0.49 -12.61 -8.00
N ASP A 265 -0.04 -13.51 -7.13
CA ASP A 265 -0.22 -13.39 -5.69
C ASP A 265 0.36 -12.08 -5.16
N ALA A 266 1.59 -11.74 -5.54
CA ALA A 266 2.23 -10.50 -5.11
C ALA A 266 1.50 -9.24 -5.62
N ILE A 267 0.98 -9.28 -6.86
CA ILE A 267 0.14 -8.22 -7.43
C ILE A 267 -1.13 -8.05 -6.61
N ILE A 268 -1.87 -9.13 -6.39
CA ILE A 268 -3.15 -9.12 -5.67
C ILE A 268 -2.93 -8.66 -4.22
N VAL A 269 -1.93 -9.19 -3.52
CA VAL A 269 -1.58 -8.79 -2.15
C VAL A 269 -1.25 -7.31 -2.08
N SER A 270 -0.50 -6.78 -3.05
CA SER A 270 -0.15 -5.35 -3.07
C SER A 270 -1.36 -4.45 -3.30
N ILE A 271 -2.30 -4.87 -4.15
CA ILE A 271 -3.54 -4.12 -4.38
C ILE A 271 -4.42 -4.14 -3.13
N ILE A 272 -4.59 -5.30 -2.49
CA ILE A 272 -5.34 -5.44 -1.23
C ILE A 272 -4.71 -4.56 -0.13
N ALA A 273 -3.37 -4.45 -0.10
CA ALA A 273 -2.66 -3.57 0.83
C ALA A 273 -2.74 -2.07 0.48
N GLY A 274 -3.46 -1.69 -0.58
CA GLY A 274 -3.67 -0.30 -1.00
C GLY A 274 -2.53 0.29 -1.83
N PHE A 275 -1.62 -0.54 -2.36
CA PHE A 275 -0.48 -0.08 -3.17
C PHE A 275 -0.73 -0.11 -4.69
N GLY A 276 -1.93 -0.49 -5.14
CA GLY A 276 -2.23 -0.65 -6.56
C GLY A 276 -1.92 0.60 -7.40
N THR A 277 -2.30 1.81 -6.94
CA THR A 277 -2.02 3.06 -7.67
C THR A 277 -0.51 3.33 -7.78
N LYS A 278 0.26 3.04 -6.73
CA LYS A 278 1.72 3.19 -6.76
C LYS A 278 2.36 2.26 -7.78
N ILE A 279 1.88 1.01 -7.84
CA ILE A 279 2.34 0.02 -8.82
C ILE A 279 1.98 0.42 -10.24
N ALA A 280 0.77 0.93 -10.47
CA ALA A 280 0.37 1.45 -11.78
C ALA A 280 1.30 2.61 -12.24
N ILE A 281 1.58 3.58 -11.35
CA ILE A 281 2.53 4.68 -11.64
C ILE A 281 3.93 4.13 -11.92
N ALA A 282 4.38 3.13 -11.14
CA ALA A 282 5.66 2.47 -11.33
C ALA A 282 5.77 1.87 -12.75
N PHE A 283 4.70 1.25 -13.25
CA PHE A 283 4.68 0.70 -14.62
C PHE A 283 4.68 1.75 -15.71
N GLU A 284 3.94 2.85 -15.54
CA GLU A 284 4.02 3.97 -16.49
C GLU A 284 5.44 4.53 -16.59
N LYS A 285 6.13 4.70 -15.45
CA LYS A 285 7.54 5.13 -15.43
C LYS A 285 8.45 4.08 -16.08
N LEU A 286 8.25 2.80 -15.79
CA LEU A 286 9.04 1.69 -16.35
C LEU A 286 8.94 1.59 -17.88
N LYS A 287 7.78 1.89 -18.48
CA LYS A 287 7.59 1.92 -19.94
C LYS A 287 8.49 2.93 -20.65
N THR A 288 8.92 3.98 -19.95
CA THR A 288 9.84 4.99 -20.51
C THR A 288 11.28 4.48 -20.60
N PHE A 289 11.60 3.39 -19.90
CA PHE A 289 12.95 2.85 -19.83
C PHE A 289 13.21 1.82 -20.95
N LYS A 290 14.35 1.97 -21.63
CA LYS A 290 14.84 0.98 -22.62
C LYS A 290 15.61 -0.12 -21.91
N LEU A 291 14.89 -1.03 -21.27
CA LEU A 291 15.48 -2.11 -20.47
C LEU A 291 15.81 -3.35 -21.31
N SER A 292 16.96 -3.95 -21.04
CA SER A 292 17.26 -5.29 -21.54
C SER A 292 16.37 -6.32 -20.83
N PRO A 293 15.90 -7.36 -21.54
CA PRO A 293 15.02 -8.37 -20.97
C PRO A 293 15.47 -8.88 -19.58
N HIS A 294 16.69 -9.39 -19.46
CA HIS A 294 17.18 -10.01 -18.21
C HIS A 294 17.22 -9.10 -16.96
N LEU A 295 17.05 -7.79 -17.11
CA LEU A 295 17.04 -6.82 -16.00
C LEU A 295 15.63 -6.53 -15.48
N VAL A 296 14.59 -6.85 -16.24
CA VAL A 296 13.20 -6.47 -15.90
C VAL A 296 12.69 -7.26 -14.72
N GLN A 297 13.01 -8.57 -14.65
CA GLN A 297 12.59 -9.42 -13.54
C GLN A 297 13.00 -8.88 -12.16
N PRO A 298 14.28 -8.62 -11.86
CA PRO A 298 14.69 -8.12 -10.55
C PRO A 298 14.12 -6.73 -10.22
N ILE A 299 13.86 -5.88 -11.23
CA ILE A 299 13.19 -4.59 -11.04
C ILE A 299 11.76 -4.81 -10.54
N LEU A 300 11.00 -5.67 -11.22
CA LEU A 300 9.61 -5.94 -10.87
C LEU A 300 9.49 -6.63 -9.52
N GLU A 301 10.32 -7.64 -9.25
CA GLU A 301 10.38 -8.30 -7.94
C GLU A 301 10.63 -7.29 -6.81
N THR A 302 11.49 -6.30 -7.03
CA THR A 302 11.78 -5.26 -6.05
C THR A 302 10.60 -4.32 -5.86
N ILE A 303 9.92 -3.90 -6.95
CA ILE A 303 8.72 -3.03 -6.87
C ILE A 303 7.59 -3.71 -6.09
N PHE A 304 7.33 -5.00 -6.34
CA PHE A 304 6.28 -5.72 -5.61
C PHE A 304 6.65 -6.03 -4.17
N LYS A 305 7.94 -6.23 -3.88
CA LYS A 305 8.42 -6.49 -2.52
C LYS A 305 8.46 -5.23 -1.65
N PHE A 306 8.73 -4.06 -2.25
CA PHE A 306 8.87 -2.78 -1.56
C PHE A 306 8.10 -1.65 -2.28
N PRO A 307 6.76 -1.79 -2.41
CA PRO A 307 5.94 -0.86 -3.19
C PRO A 307 5.92 0.56 -2.62
N GLU A 308 6.26 0.75 -1.35
CA GLU A 308 6.41 2.06 -0.72
C GLU A 308 7.63 2.84 -1.22
N CYS A 309 8.65 2.14 -1.71
CA CYS A 309 9.90 2.71 -2.19
C CYS A 309 9.98 2.84 -3.72
N TYR A 310 8.87 2.60 -4.45
CA TYR A 310 8.89 2.46 -5.92
C TYR A 310 9.49 3.68 -6.64
N ASP A 311 9.22 4.89 -6.15
CA ASP A 311 9.59 6.12 -6.85
C ASP A 311 11.11 6.31 -6.85
N LYS A 312 11.71 6.29 -5.65
CA LYS A 312 13.16 6.30 -5.44
C LYS A 312 13.87 5.15 -6.15
N PHE A 313 13.29 3.95 -6.08
CA PHE A 313 13.84 2.78 -6.76
C PHE A 313 13.91 2.98 -8.27
N LEU A 314 12.83 3.47 -8.89
CA LEU A 314 12.79 3.74 -10.31
C LEU A 314 13.62 4.96 -10.72
N ASP A 315 13.79 5.97 -9.85
CA ASP A 315 14.76 7.04 -10.06
C ASP A 315 16.19 6.50 -10.09
N GLY A 316 16.53 5.58 -9.17
CA GLY A 316 17.80 4.85 -9.19
C GLY A 316 18.01 4.09 -10.50
N VAL A 317 17.00 3.33 -10.96
CA VAL A 317 17.05 2.62 -12.26
C VAL A 317 17.25 3.61 -13.42
N GLY A 318 16.50 4.72 -13.42
CA GLY A 318 16.63 5.78 -14.42
C GLY A 318 18.03 6.39 -14.45
N ASN A 319 18.61 6.68 -13.28
CA ASN A 319 19.97 7.19 -13.14
C ASN A 319 21.02 6.19 -13.63
N LEU A 320 20.88 4.89 -13.33
CA LEU A 320 21.78 3.86 -13.85
C LEU A 320 21.71 3.78 -15.38
N LEU A 321 20.52 3.90 -15.98
CA LEU A 321 20.34 3.89 -17.43
C LEU A 321 20.95 5.14 -18.09
N GLN A 322 20.70 6.33 -17.55
CA GLN A 322 21.19 7.58 -18.11
C GLN A 322 22.72 7.69 -18.13
N ASN A 323 23.41 6.97 -17.24
CA ASN A 323 24.86 7.01 -17.07
C ASN A 323 25.58 5.74 -17.59
N ASP A 324 24.90 4.91 -18.40
CA ASP A 324 25.41 3.64 -18.95
C ASP A 324 26.02 2.74 -17.86
N LEU A 325 25.29 2.56 -16.76
CA LEU A 325 25.67 1.80 -15.57
C LEU A 325 24.74 0.62 -15.28
N MET A 326 23.81 0.37 -16.19
CA MET A 326 22.76 -0.63 -16.01
C MET A 326 23.27 -2.05 -16.28
N ASP A 327 24.04 -2.61 -15.34
CA ASP A 327 24.46 -4.01 -15.30
C ASP A 327 23.84 -4.76 -14.10
N LYS A 328 24.04 -6.08 -14.06
CA LYS A 328 23.46 -6.95 -13.03
C LYS A 328 23.96 -6.63 -11.62
N ASP A 329 25.22 -6.23 -11.49
CA ASP A 329 25.84 -6.01 -10.18
C ASP A 329 25.37 -4.68 -9.58
N ASN A 330 25.35 -3.61 -10.38
CA ASN A 330 24.84 -2.29 -9.99
C ASN A 330 23.34 -2.33 -9.71
N LEU A 331 22.55 -3.03 -10.54
CA LEU A 331 21.14 -3.25 -10.26
C LEU A 331 20.97 -4.03 -8.94
N GLY A 332 21.77 -5.07 -8.72
CA GLY A 332 21.77 -5.83 -7.48
C GLY A 332 22.13 -5.02 -6.23
N VAL A 333 22.92 -3.95 -6.36
CA VAL A 333 23.17 -3.00 -5.27
C VAL A 333 21.89 -2.23 -4.94
N ILE A 334 21.23 -1.59 -5.91
CA ILE A 334 20.04 -0.78 -5.63
C ILE A 334 18.81 -1.62 -5.24
N CYS A 335 18.69 -2.87 -5.74
CA CYS A 335 17.61 -3.78 -5.35
C CYS A 335 17.71 -4.24 -3.88
N ARG A 336 18.91 -4.24 -3.27
CA ARG A 336 19.09 -4.64 -1.86
C ARG A 336 18.56 -3.60 -0.88
N THR A 337 18.55 -2.33 -1.27
CA THR A 337 18.10 -1.21 -0.43
C THR A 337 17.34 -0.18 -1.27
N PRO A 338 16.11 -0.50 -1.71
CA PRO A 338 15.37 0.32 -2.67
C PRO A 338 15.02 1.73 -2.17
N GLY A 339 14.96 1.94 -0.86
CA GLY A 339 14.71 3.26 -0.26
C GLY A 339 15.85 4.29 -0.43
N TYR A 340 17.02 3.84 -0.89
CA TYR A 340 18.22 4.66 -1.17
C TYR A 340 18.75 4.42 -2.60
N ALA A 341 17.93 3.88 -3.49
CA ALA A 341 18.36 3.46 -4.82
C ALA A 341 18.84 4.62 -5.72
N ASP A 342 18.19 5.78 -5.61
CA ASP A 342 18.58 7.03 -6.27
C ASP A 342 19.93 7.52 -5.77
N ASP A 343 20.12 7.57 -4.45
CA ASP A 343 21.37 7.96 -3.79
C ASP A 343 22.53 7.01 -4.16
N LEU A 344 22.25 5.70 -4.19
CA LEU A 344 23.21 4.68 -4.59
C LEU A 344 23.57 4.75 -6.07
N ALA A 345 22.60 5.03 -6.95
CA ALA A 345 22.87 5.20 -8.37
C ALA A 345 23.75 6.42 -8.64
N PHE A 346 23.53 7.52 -7.90
CA PHE A 346 24.43 8.67 -7.90
C PHE A 346 25.84 8.27 -7.46
N LEU A 347 25.98 7.59 -6.32
CA LEU A 347 27.30 7.14 -5.85
C LEU A 347 28.00 6.21 -6.85
N LEU A 348 27.28 5.26 -7.47
CA LEU A 348 27.83 4.36 -8.49
C LEU A 348 28.36 5.12 -9.72
N LYS A 349 27.69 6.21 -10.12
CA LYS A 349 28.16 7.13 -11.14
C LYS A 349 29.49 7.77 -10.74
N GLU A 350 29.54 8.39 -9.58
CA GLU A 350 30.77 9.04 -9.11
C GLU A 350 31.92 8.04 -8.91
N LEU A 351 31.61 6.79 -8.54
CA LEU A 351 32.57 5.70 -8.45
C LEU A 351 33.13 5.26 -9.81
N LYS A 352 32.32 5.30 -10.88
CA LYS A 352 32.74 5.01 -12.25
C LYS A 352 33.57 6.15 -12.83
N ASP A 353 33.06 7.37 -12.74
CA ASP A 353 33.69 8.56 -13.32
C ASP A 353 35.04 8.84 -12.63
N GLY A 354 35.12 8.62 -11.32
CA GLY A 354 36.35 8.76 -10.56
C GLY A 354 37.37 7.61 -10.69
N GLN A 355 37.07 6.56 -11.46
CA GLN A 355 37.92 5.38 -11.66
C GLN A 355 38.40 4.72 -10.35
N TYR A 356 37.52 4.61 -9.35
CA TYR A 356 37.85 4.05 -8.05
C TYR A 356 38.03 2.51 -8.11
N SER A 357 38.92 1.99 -7.26
CA SER A 357 39.24 0.56 -7.17
C SER A 357 38.04 -0.26 -6.63
N PRO A 358 37.99 -1.57 -6.91
CA PRO A 358 36.92 -2.43 -6.39
C PRO A 358 36.77 -2.37 -4.86
N GLU A 359 37.87 -2.29 -4.12
CA GLU A 359 37.86 -2.21 -2.66
C GLU A 359 37.25 -0.88 -2.17
N THR A 360 37.56 0.23 -2.85
CA THR A 360 36.96 1.54 -2.54
C THR A 360 35.45 1.52 -2.82
N LYS A 361 35.04 0.91 -3.94
CA LYS A 361 33.62 0.74 -4.27
C LYS A 361 32.89 -0.08 -3.22
N GLU A 362 33.46 -1.21 -2.82
CA GLU A 362 32.87 -2.06 -1.77
C GLU A 362 32.68 -1.28 -0.47
N LEU A 363 33.71 -0.54 -0.02
CA LEU A 363 33.63 0.27 1.19
C LEU A 363 32.58 1.39 1.10
N ALA A 364 32.50 2.07 -0.05
CA ALA A 364 31.57 3.17 -0.26
C ALA A 364 30.11 2.72 -0.24
N LEU A 365 29.83 1.49 -0.70
CA LEU A 365 28.49 0.92 -0.79
C LEU A 365 28.02 0.24 0.52
N ARG A 366 28.80 0.28 1.61
CA ARG A 366 28.47 -0.37 2.88
C ARG A 366 27.34 0.31 3.67
N ASP A 367 27.24 1.63 3.57
CA ASP A 367 26.29 2.46 4.33
C ASP A 367 25.38 3.24 3.34
N PRO A 368 24.35 2.59 2.74
CA PRO A 368 23.50 3.18 1.70
C PRO A 368 22.85 4.51 2.09
N GLU A 369 22.51 4.70 3.36
CA GLU A 369 21.92 5.93 3.88
C GLU A 369 22.81 7.17 3.72
N ASN A 370 24.12 6.97 3.54
CA ASN A 370 25.10 8.04 3.32
C ASN A 370 25.55 8.14 1.86
N ALA A 371 24.99 7.36 0.93
CA ALA A 371 25.53 7.24 -0.42
C ALA A 371 25.70 8.59 -1.15
N THR A 372 24.72 9.49 -1.05
CA THR A 372 24.78 10.84 -1.63
C THR A 372 25.86 11.71 -0.98
N ILE A 373 26.05 11.61 0.34
CA ILE A 373 27.10 12.34 1.06
C ILE A 373 28.48 11.81 0.64
N VAL A 374 28.65 10.48 0.60
CA VAL A 374 29.88 9.84 0.17
C VAL A 374 30.23 10.27 -1.25
N GLY A 375 29.27 10.18 -2.18
CA GLY A 375 29.47 10.61 -3.57
C GLY A 375 29.87 12.07 -3.66
N SER A 376 29.20 12.95 -2.92
CA SER A 376 29.49 14.40 -2.90
C SER A 376 30.91 14.68 -2.40
N ILE A 377 31.35 14.04 -1.31
CA ILE A 377 32.71 14.20 -0.79
C ILE A 377 33.74 13.66 -1.79
N MET A 378 33.47 12.51 -2.41
CA MET A 378 34.36 11.92 -3.43
C MET A 378 34.55 12.85 -4.63
N VAL A 379 33.47 13.46 -5.13
CA VAL A 379 33.52 14.47 -6.20
C VAL A 379 34.30 15.69 -5.75
N TYR A 380 34.02 16.19 -4.55
CA TYR A 380 34.66 17.37 -4.01
C TYR A 380 36.18 17.19 -3.88
N LEU A 381 36.61 16.06 -3.31
CA LEU A 381 38.04 15.73 -3.20
C LEU A 381 38.69 15.55 -4.58
N ASP A 382 37.99 14.92 -5.53
CA ASP A 382 38.51 14.78 -6.88
C ASP A 382 38.73 16.14 -7.55
N LEU A 383 37.73 17.02 -7.51
CA LEU A 383 37.81 18.36 -8.09
C LEU A 383 38.89 19.23 -7.42
N LYS A 384 38.98 19.21 -6.09
CA LYS A 384 39.80 20.17 -5.34
C LYS A 384 41.22 19.69 -5.04
N LEU A 385 41.42 18.40 -4.77
CA LEU A 385 42.74 17.87 -4.41
C LEU A 385 43.43 17.15 -5.57
N PHE A 386 42.66 16.57 -6.48
CA PHE A 386 43.23 15.75 -7.54
C PHE A 386 43.11 16.39 -8.93
N ASN A 387 42.15 17.25 -9.24
CA ASN A 387 42.01 17.84 -10.58
C ASN A 387 42.65 19.24 -10.74
N ALA A 388 43.45 19.70 -9.76
CA ALA A 388 44.21 20.94 -9.87
C ALA A 388 45.32 20.83 -10.96
N GLU A 389 45.02 21.43 -12.13
CA GLU A 389 45.87 21.93 -13.23
C GLU A 389 46.88 21.01 -13.96
N ASP A 390 47.22 19.82 -13.48
CA ASP A 390 48.19 18.94 -14.19
C ASP A 390 47.47 17.92 -15.10
N GLU A 391 46.90 18.41 -16.20
CA GLU A 391 46.08 17.65 -17.17
C GLU A 391 46.84 16.52 -17.92
N LEU A 392 48.18 16.56 -17.96
CA LEU A 392 48.93 15.75 -18.92
C LEU A 392 49.42 14.39 -18.40
N LEU A 393 49.35 14.14 -17.10
CA LEU A 393 49.76 12.85 -16.53
C LEU A 393 48.87 12.48 -15.34
N GLN A 394 47.67 11.94 -15.62
CA GLN A 394 47.01 11.01 -14.70
C GLN A 394 47.90 9.77 -14.54
N THR A 395 48.96 9.89 -13.75
CA THR A 395 49.83 8.77 -13.45
C THR A 395 49.07 7.78 -12.57
N ASN A 396 49.32 6.48 -12.76
CA ASN A 396 48.81 5.43 -11.87
C ASN A 396 49.07 5.74 -10.39
N ALA A 397 50.15 6.46 -10.06
CA ALA A 397 50.46 6.89 -8.70
C ALA A 397 49.41 7.83 -8.09
N LYS A 398 48.89 8.78 -8.88
CA LYS A 398 47.85 9.72 -8.44
C LYS A 398 46.54 9.01 -8.14
N LEU A 399 46.13 8.10 -9.03
CA LEU A 399 44.93 7.28 -8.85
C LEU A 399 45.06 6.35 -7.63
N THR A 400 46.25 5.76 -7.42
CA THR A 400 46.54 4.98 -6.22
C THR A 400 46.40 5.83 -4.95
N LYS A 401 46.97 7.04 -4.93
CA LYS A 401 46.88 7.93 -3.76
C LYS A 401 45.45 8.36 -3.46
N LYS A 402 44.67 8.69 -4.50
CA LYS A 402 43.23 8.99 -4.41
C LYS A 402 42.44 7.84 -3.79
N ASN A 403 42.69 6.61 -4.26
CA ASN A 403 42.03 5.42 -3.73
C ASN A 403 42.39 5.17 -2.26
N ILE A 404 43.68 5.22 -1.91
CA ILE A 404 44.13 5.05 -0.52
C ILE A 404 43.44 6.07 0.40
N LEU A 405 43.42 7.35 0.00
CA LEU A 405 42.78 8.40 0.79
C LEU A 405 41.29 8.11 1.04
N CYS A 406 40.55 7.77 -0.02
CA CYS A 406 39.11 7.49 0.10
C CYS A 406 38.85 6.23 0.94
N GLN A 407 39.67 5.18 0.79
CA GLN A 407 39.57 3.98 1.62
C GLN A 407 39.82 4.27 3.10
N GLU A 408 40.79 5.13 3.43
CA GLU A 408 41.03 5.54 4.81
C GLU A 408 39.88 6.36 5.39
N LEU A 409 39.32 7.31 4.62
CA LEU A 409 38.15 8.08 5.02
C LEU A 409 36.92 7.18 5.26
N LEU A 410 36.66 6.24 4.35
CA LEU A 410 35.54 5.30 4.44
C LEU A 410 35.72 4.31 5.61
N SER A 411 36.90 3.69 5.74
CA SER A 411 37.16 2.72 6.81
C SER A 411 37.08 3.32 8.22
N LYS A 412 37.43 4.61 8.37
CA LYS A 412 37.29 5.37 9.61
C LYS A 412 35.91 6.03 9.77
N LYS A 413 34.98 5.79 8.84
CA LYS A 413 33.61 6.34 8.82
C LYS A 413 33.59 7.86 8.88
N LEU A 414 34.50 8.54 8.19
CA LEU A 414 34.61 10.00 8.14
C LEU A 414 33.77 10.62 7.03
N MET A 415 33.37 9.87 5.99
CA MET A 415 32.55 10.36 4.88
C MET A 415 31.10 10.65 5.33
N ARG A 416 30.90 11.75 6.05
CA ARG A 416 29.61 12.22 6.61
C ARG A 416 29.42 13.70 6.31
N VAL A 417 28.21 14.21 6.55
CA VAL A 417 27.88 15.62 6.28
C VAL A 417 28.86 16.57 6.97
N GLU A 418 29.29 16.25 8.19
CA GLU A 418 30.23 17.09 8.95
C GLU A 418 31.61 17.17 8.29
N LEU A 419 32.03 16.14 7.55
CA LEU A 419 33.27 16.22 6.76
C LEU A 419 33.07 17.09 5.52
N LEU A 420 31.91 16.99 4.85
CA LEU A 420 31.62 17.83 3.70
C LEU A 420 31.62 19.32 4.07
N ASP A 421 30.98 19.66 5.20
CA ASP A 421 30.96 21.02 5.74
C ASP A 421 32.39 21.50 6.08
N LEU A 422 33.17 20.66 6.79
CA LEU A 422 34.56 20.98 7.11
C LEU A 422 35.44 21.17 5.85
N LEU A 423 35.21 20.39 4.79
CA LEU A 423 35.96 20.54 3.54
C LEU A 423 35.66 21.89 2.86
N ALA A 424 34.45 22.42 3.00
CA ALA A 424 34.08 23.76 2.53
C ALA A 424 34.73 24.88 3.36
N ASP A 425 34.75 24.72 4.69
CA ASP A 425 35.44 25.65 5.60
C ASP A 425 36.95 25.68 5.31
N LEU A 426 37.57 24.51 5.12
CA LEU A 426 38.99 24.38 4.79
C LEU A 426 39.33 24.92 3.40
N GLU A 427 38.46 24.75 2.41
CA GLU A 427 38.66 25.37 1.10
C GLU A 427 38.65 26.89 1.22
N SER A 428 37.64 27.43 1.90
CA SER A 428 37.45 28.88 2.08
C SER A 428 38.60 29.53 2.86
N ALA A 429 39.23 28.78 3.76
CA ALA A 429 40.41 29.18 4.52
C ALA A 429 41.76 28.89 3.80
N GLU A 430 41.73 28.39 2.56
CA GLU A 430 42.93 27.97 1.79
C GLU A 430 43.76 26.86 2.48
N LEU A 431 43.13 26.04 3.33
CA LEU A 431 43.75 24.94 4.07
C LEU A 431 43.44 23.56 3.48
N LEU A 432 42.59 23.48 2.46
CA LEU A 432 42.24 22.23 1.79
C LEU A 432 43.41 21.70 0.96
N ASN A 433 44.25 20.90 1.60
CA ASN A 433 45.36 20.20 0.97
C ASN A 433 45.50 18.79 1.55
N LEU A 434 46.21 17.92 0.82
CA LEU A 434 46.32 16.52 1.17
C LEU A 434 46.99 16.24 2.53
N PRO A 435 48.10 16.91 2.92
CA PRO A 435 48.65 16.77 4.28
C PRO A 435 47.65 17.08 5.40
N ASN A 436 46.78 18.08 5.23
CA ASN A 436 45.79 18.43 6.23
C ASN A 436 44.66 17.38 6.33
N ILE A 437 44.26 16.76 5.21
CA ILE A 437 43.32 15.62 5.24
C ILE A 437 43.96 14.38 5.90
N GLU A 438 45.25 14.11 5.62
CA GLU A 438 45.99 13.02 6.26
C GLU A 438 46.06 13.21 7.80
N LYS A 439 46.19 14.46 8.29
CA LYS A 439 46.10 14.77 9.74
C LYS A 439 44.72 14.44 10.30
N LEU A 440 43.64 14.83 9.62
CA LEU A 440 42.26 14.49 10.02
C LEU A 440 42.06 12.97 10.14
N ILE A 441 42.55 12.21 9.15
CA ILE A 441 42.49 10.74 9.12
C ILE A 441 43.27 10.12 10.28
N LYS A 442 44.47 10.62 10.56
CA LYS A 442 45.33 10.14 11.66
C LYS A 442 44.64 10.33 13.03
N HIS A 443 43.89 11.40 13.19
CA HIS A 443 43.18 11.75 14.44
C HIS A 443 41.67 11.53 14.35
N ALA A 444 41.21 10.63 13.48
CA ALA A 444 39.80 10.37 13.22
C ALA A 444 38.96 10.06 14.47
N GLN A 445 39.57 9.52 15.54
CA GLN A 445 38.86 9.30 16.79
C GLN A 445 38.37 10.61 17.45
N PHE A 446 38.96 11.75 17.14
CA PHE A 446 38.57 13.07 17.65
C PHE A 446 37.89 13.94 16.59
N PHE A 447 37.53 13.37 15.44
CA PHE A 447 37.02 14.12 14.29
C PHE A 447 35.92 15.12 14.64
N ARG A 448 34.90 14.73 15.41
CA ARG A 448 33.80 15.64 15.80
C ARG A 448 34.25 16.84 16.64
N VAL A 449 35.27 16.68 17.49
CA VAL A 449 35.80 17.80 18.29
C VAL A 449 36.60 18.73 17.40
N VAL A 450 37.42 18.15 16.53
CA VAL A 450 38.30 18.89 15.61
C VAL A 450 37.48 19.63 14.56
N GLU A 451 36.48 18.99 13.95
CA GLU A 451 35.52 19.62 13.04
C GLU A 451 34.84 20.81 13.70
N SER A 452 34.25 20.58 14.89
CA SER A 452 33.57 21.65 15.62
C SER A 452 34.52 22.79 16.00
N ALA A 453 35.77 22.48 16.32
CA ALA A 453 36.82 23.47 16.60
C ALA A 453 37.21 24.28 15.35
N CYS A 454 37.39 23.62 14.21
CA CYS A 454 37.66 24.27 12.93
C CYS A 454 36.53 25.23 12.54
N THR A 455 35.27 24.80 12.63
CA THR A 455 34.11 25.66 12.33
C THR A 455 34.07 26.88 13.27
N CYS A 456 34.34 26.72 14.56
CA CYS A 456 34.40 27.88 15.48
C CYS A 456 35.52 28.88 15.13
N LEU A 457 36.67 28.38 14.66
CA LEU A 457 37.76 29.23 14.17
C LEU A 457 37.39 29.90 12.85
N PHE A 458 36.73 29.17 11.95
CA PHE A 458 36.28 29.68 10.66
C PHE A 458 35.27 30.82 10.85
N ASP A 459 34.23 30.59 11.65
CA ASP A 459 33.21 31.60 12.02
C ASP A 459 33.80 32.85 12.69
N SER A 460 35.02 32.74 13.23
CA SER A 460 35.74 33.84 13.90
C SER A 460 36.87 34.44 13.04
N ASP A 461 36.96 34.09 11.75
CA ASP A 461 38.03 34.48 10.82
C ASP A 461 39.45 34.17 11.35
N LYS A 462 39.58 33.05 12.06
CA LYS A 462 40.81 32.60 12.73
C LYS A 462 41.29 31.22 12.26
N LEU A 463 40.61 30.61 11.30
CA LEU A 463 41.04 29.35 10.73
C LEU A 463 42.19 29.60 9.76
N ASP A 464 43.42 29.43 10.24
CA ASP A 464 44.65 29.48 9.44
C ASP A 464 45.50 28.21 9.69
N GLN A 465 46.58 28.02 8.94
CA GLN A 465 47.39 26.79 9.03
C GLN A 465 47.99 26.60 10.43
N ARG A 466 48.39 27.68 11.09
CA ARG A 466 48.99 27.63 12.42
C ARG A 466 47.98 27.16 13.45
N ASN A 467 46.79 27.78 13.46
CA ASN A 467 45.73 27.43 14.39
C ASN A 467 45.18 26.03 14.11
N PHE A 468 45.09 25.64 12.84
CA PHE A 468 44.76 24.27 12.43
C PHE A 468 45.76 23.26 13.00
N ASP A 469 47.07 23.52 12.86
CA ASP A 469 48.11 22.63 13.39
C ASP A 469 48.04 22.47 14.91
N LEU A 470 47.77 23.56 15.64
CA LEU A 470 47.58 23.53 17.10
C LEU A 470 46.45 22.58 17.52
N LEU A 471 45.37 22.46 16.73
CA LEU A 471 44.27 21.53 17.05
C LEU A 471 44.72 20.06 17.02
N PHE A 472 45.79 19.72 16.28
CA PHE A 472 46.31 18.36 16.19
C PHE A 472 47.47 18.08 17.15
N GLU A 473 48.02 19.11 17.81
CA GLU A 473 48.96 18.92 18.93
C GLU A 473 48.24 18.29 20.14
N ASP A 474 47.00 18.70 20.39
CA ASP A 474 46.12 18.12 21.43
C ASP A 474 44.65 18.07 20.96
N PRO A 475 44.29 17.07 20.13
CA PRO A 475 42.97 16.97 19.50
C PRO A 475 41.84 16.66 20.49
N GLU A 476 42.16 16.14 21.68
CA GLU A 476 41.17 15.92 22.75
C GLU A 476 40.70 17.27 23.33
N HIS A 477 41.59 18.25 23.41
CA HIS A 477 41.32 19.58 23.95
C HIS A 477 41.13 20.65 22.86
N ALA A 478 40.87 20.26 21.61
CA ALA A 478 40.76 21.18 20.48
C ALA A 478 39.79 22.35 20.74
N LEU A 479 38.62 22.12 21.34
CA LEU A 479 37.67 23.21 21.67
C LEU A 479 38.16 24.14 22.79
N SER A 480 38.97 23.64 23.73
CA SER A 480 39.65 24.48 24.72
C SER A 480 40.73 25.34 24.06
N ILE A 481 41.45 24.82 23.06
CA ILE A 481 42.42 25.58 22.27
C ILE A 481 41.73 26.72 21.53
N VAL A 482 40.58 26.46 20.89
CA VAL A 482 39.77 27.50 20.21
C VAL A 482 39.42 28.66 21.13
N GLU A 483 39.01 28.38 22.37
CA GLU A 483 38.71 29.41 23.36
C GLU A 483 39.95 30.25 23.73
N VAL A 484 41.11 29.60 23.89
CA VAL A 484 42.39 30.29 24.16
C VAL A 484 42.83 31.17 22.98
N LEU A 485 42.57 30.73 21.75
CA LEU A 485 42.77 31.50 20.52
C LEU A 485 41.73 32.65 20.38
N GLY A 486 40.78 32.76 21.32
CA GLY A 486 39.78 33.81 21.39
C GLY A 486 38.68 33.67 20.33
N ALA A 487 38.48 32.49 19.78
CA ALA A 487 37.28 32.15 19.02
C ALA A 487 36.19 31.70 19.99
N LYS A 488 34.92 31.99 19.69
CA LYS A 488 33.82 31.68 20.60
C LYS A 488 33.21 30.33 20.23
N PRO A 489 33.27 29.31 21.11
CA PRO A 489 32.56 28.04 20.89
C PRO A 489 31.04 28.17 21.11
N HIS A 490 30.47 29.38 20.99
CA HIS A 490 29.06 29.61 21.21
C HIS A 490 28.31 29.49 19.89
N PRO A 491 27.15 28.81 19.87
CA PRO A 491 26.28 28.88 18.70
C PRO A 491 25.89 30.33 18.48
N VAL A 492 26.11 30.84 17.26
CA VAL A 492 25.59 32.15 16.86
C VAL A 492 24.07 32.12 17.08
N THR A 493 23.58 32.95 18.01
CA THR A 493 22.18 32.99 18.44
C THR A 493 21.27 33.74 17.46
N THR A 494 21.75 33.96 16.23
CA THR A 494 20.88 34.42 15.14
C THR A 494 19.84 33.34 14.89
N SER A 495 18.57 33.74 14.82
CA SER A 495 17.34 32.95 14.87
C SER A 495 17.16 31.85 13.79
N GLU A 496 18.21 31.46 13.08
CA GLU A 496 18.20 30.37 12.11
C GLU A 496 18.79 29.12 12.77
N GLU A 497 17.93 28.29 13.36
CA GLU A 497 18.28 27.02 14.03
C GLU A 497 18.96 25.97 13.12
N LYS A 498 19.24 26.29 11.86
CA LYS A 498 19.55 25.33 10.80
C LYS A 498 21.00 24.82 10.82
N TYR A 499 21.94 25.57 11.39
CA TYR A 499 23.38 25.22 11.37
C TYR A 499 24.03 25.35 12.74
N THR A 500 23.53 24.59 13.70
CA THR A 500 24.12 24.67 15.04
C THR A 500 25.24 23.65 15.19
N ASN A 501 26.47 24.12 15.32
CA ASN A 501 27.64 23.34 15.69
C ASN A 501 27.35 22.55 16.98
N LYS A 502 27.11 21.24 16.84
CA LYS A 502 26.64 20.38 17.94
C LYS A 502 27.76 20.11 18.95
N GLY A 503 29.01 19.98 18.50
CA GLY A 503 30.15 19.76 19.38
C GLY A 503 30.44 20.96 20.25
N ALA A 504 30.40 22.17 19.69
CA ALA A 504 30.57 23.41 20.43
C ALA A 504 29.46 23.62 21.47
N LYS A 505 28.21 23.30 21.12
CA LYS A 505 27.08 23.29 22.07
C LYS A 505 27.29 22.34 23.25
N ASP A 506 27.67 21.09 22.97
CA ASP A 506 27.97 20.11 24.02
C ASP A 506 29.13 20.58 24.90
N PHE A 507 30.20 21.10 24.30
CA PHE A 507 31.34 21.66 25.03
C PHE A 507 30.94 22.79 25.97
N VAL A 508 30.23 23.82 25.47
CA VAL A 508 29.80 24.96 26.29
C VAL A 508 28.93 24.50 27.45
N ARG A 509 27.96 23.61 27.18
CA ARG A 509 27.05 23.10 28.21
C ARG A 509 27.80 22.31 29.29
N ILE A 510 28.65 21.36 28.90
CA ILE A 510 29.46 20.57 29.83
C ILE A 510 30.35 21.50 30.65
N ARG A 511 31.00 22.48 30.01
CA ARG A 511 31.90 23.45 30.65
C ARG A 511 31.20 24.36 31.64
N GLU A 512 30.02 24.88 31.31
CA GLU A 512 29.22 25.72 32.21
C GLU A 512 28.81 24.95 33.46
N VAL A 513 28.32 23.72 33.29
CA VAL A 513 27.97 22.84 34.40
C VAL A 513 29.22 22.48 35.21
N ALA A 514 30.32 22.11 34.56
CA ALA A 514 31.60 21.81 35.22
C ALA A 514 32.05 22.95 36.14
N ARG A 515 31.96 24.19 35.65
CA ARG A 515 32.33 25.40 36.41
C ARG A 515 31.47 25.56 37.66
N VAL A 516 30.14 25.43 37.53
CA VAL A 516 29.21 25.54 38.67
C VAL A 516 29.48 24.44 39.70
N PHE A 517 29.69 23.21 39.24
CA PHE A 517 29.96 22.08 40.10
C PHE A 517 31.33 22.16 40.79
N ALA A 518 32.37 22.62 40.09
CA ALA A 518 33.70 22.85 40.67
C ALA A 518 33.67 23.98 41.72
N GLN A 519 32.95 25.08 41.46
CA GLN A 519 32.77 26.16 42.43
C GLN A 519 32.07 25.68 43.69
N GLY A 520 30.95 24.98 43.55
CA GLY A 520 30.25 24.44 44.72
C GLY A 520 31.02 23.31 45.42
N HIS A 521 31.85 22.55 44.71
CA HIS A 521 32.75 21.56 45.32
C HIS A 521 33.84 22.24 46.17
N ALA A 522 34.51 23.26 45.63
CA ALA A 522 35.53 24.05 46.34
C ALA A 522 34.95 24.77 47.57
N GLN A 523 33.70 25.21 47.50
CA GLN A 523 32.98 25.83 48.62
C GLN A 523 32.34 24.82 49.58
N HIS A 524 32.55 23.50 49.39
CA HIS A 524 31.88 22.43 50.14
C HIS A 524 30.35 22.57 50.20
N SER A 525 29.75 23.15 49.16
CA SER A 525 28.30 23.46 49.09
C SER A 525 27.46 22.23 48.76
N PHE A 526 28.00 21.26 48.03
CA PHE A 526 27.29 20.01 47.71
C PHE A 526 27.47 18.93 48.76
N PHE A 527 28.64 18.88 49.39
CA PHE A 527 28.97 17.87 50.40
C PHE A 527 29.75 18.53 51.54
N ARG A 528 29.21 18.44 52.75
CA ARG A 528 29.88 18.97 53.95
C ARG A 528 30.99 18.03 54.39
N LEU A 529 32.14 18.60 54.75
CA LEU A 529 33.18 17.84 55.44
C LEU A 529 32.66 17.29 56.78
N PRO A 530 33.06 16.08 57.19
CA PRO A 530 32.64 15.51 58.47
C PRO A 530 33.06 16.41 59.63
N SER A 531 32.09 16.96 60.36
CA SER A 531 32.34 17.59 61.67
C SER A 531 32.89 16.54 62.66
N GLU A 532 33.63 16.94 63.70
CA GLU A 532 34.16 16.03 64.74
C GLU A 532 33.13 15.01 65.28
N PRO A 533 31.86 15.38 65.56
CA PRO A 533 30.83 14.42 65.99
C PRO A 533 30.51 13.34 64.96
N LEU A 534 30.67 13.64 63.66
CA LEU A 534 30.44 12.70 62.57
C LEU A 534 31.62 11.75 62.39
N ALA A 535 32.86 12.22 62.59
CA ALA A 535 34.06 11.38 62.54
C ALA A 535 34.03 10.25 63.59
N GLN A 536 33.51 10.53 64.79
CA GLN A 536 33.32 9.50 65.83
C GLN A 536 32.24 8.47 65.41
N LYS A 537 31.13 8.93 64.82
CA LYS A 537 30.09 8.03 64.30
C LYS A 537 30.59 7.16 63.16
N ILE A 538 31.44 7.69 62.28
CA ILE A 538 32.09 6.94 61.20
C ILE A 538 32.99 5.84 61.76
N LYS A 539 33.82 6.13 62.78
CA LYS A 539 34.66 5.11 63.44
C LYS A 539 33.82 3.97 64.04
N VAL A 540 32.71 4.30 64.69
CA VAL A 540 31.78 3.30 65.23
C VAL A 540 31.13 2.49 64.11
N PHE A 541 30.69 3.15 63.03
CA PHE A 541 30.13 2.50 61.85
C PHE A 541 31.12 1.53 61.21
N CYS A 542 32.35 1.95 60.88
CA CYS A 542 33.39 1.09 60.31
C CYS A 542 33.69 -0.14 61.18
N LYS A 543 33.69 0.02 62.50
CA LYS A 543 33.86 -1.09 63.45
C LYS A 543 32.69 -2.09 63.40
N LEU A 544 31.46 -1.61 63.25
CA LEU A 544 30.25 -2.44 63.17
C LEU A 544 30.07 -3.10 61.79
N SER A 545 30.37 -2.37 60.72
CA SER A 545 30.21 -2.81 59.32
C SER A 545 31.42 -3.57 58.78
N LYS A 546 32.54 -3.60 59.51
CA LYS A 546 33.85 -4.15 59.08
C LYS A 546 34.40 -3.49 57.80
N GLN A 547 34.00 -2.27 57.50
CA GLN A 547 34.55 -1.48 56.40
C GLN A 547 35.85 -0.78 56.82
N ASP A 548 36.74 -0.57 55.86
CA ASP A 548 38.00 0.13 56.08
C ASP A 548 37.75 1.63 56.38
N PRO A 549 38.19 2.15 57.53
CA PRO A 549 38.09 3.58 57.86
C PRO A 549 38.78 4.51 56.85
N SER A 550 39.79 4.02 56.11
CA SER A 550 40.52 4.82 55.11
C SER A 550 39.60 5.34 53.99
N GLN A 551 38.52 4.62 53.68
CA GLN A 551 37.51 5.01 52.68
C GLN A 551 36.70 6.25 53.08
N PHE A 552 36.75 6.63 54.36
CA PHE A 552 36.06 7.79 54.91
C PHE A 552 37.02 8.94 55.23
N GLU A 553 38.30 8.81 54.87
CA GLU A 553 39.23 9.93 54.97
C GLU A 553 38.74 11.10 54.13
N PRO A 554 38.78 12.34 54.64
CA PRO A 554 38.29 13.52 53.92
C PRO A 554 38.86 13.65 52.51
N ALA A 555 40.15 13.35 52.31
CA ALA A 555 40.80 13.40 51.01
C ALA A 555 40.21 12.37 50.02
N VAL A 556 39.99 11.13 50.48
CA VAL A 556 39.37 10.07 49.67
C VAL A 556 37.93 10.40 49.33
N GLN A 557 37.16 10.92 50.31
CA GLN A 557 35.78 11.36 50.11
C GLN A 557 35.69 12.53 49.12
N LEU A 558 36.61 13.50 49.20
CA LEU A 558 36.67 14.62 48.25
C LEU A 558 36.97 14.13 46.83
N GLU A 559 37.88 13.17 46.67
CA GLU A 559 38.19 12.60 45.36
C GLU A 559 37.02 11.78 44.79
N VAL A 560 36.34 10.97 45.61
CA VAL A 560 35.13 10.25 45.20
C VAL A 560 34.02 11.23 44.80
N GLN A 561 33.84 12.31 45.55
CA GLN A 561 32.87 13.35 45.20
C GLN A 561 33.24 14.00 43.87
N LYS A 562 34.50 14.38 43.68
CA LYS A 562 35.00 14.93 42.42
C LYS A 562 34.67 13.99 41.25
N GLN A 563 34.95 12.69 41.37
CA GLN A 563 34.61 11.71 40.34
C GLN A 563 33.10 11.62 40.05
N ILE A 564 32.25 11.66 41.09
CA ILE A 564 30.78 11.68 40.92
C ILE A 564 30.35 12.94 40.19
N LEU A 565 30.86 14.11 40.59
CA LEU A 565 30.52 15.38 39.97
C LEU A 565 30.98 15.45 38.52
N THR A 566 32.21 15.02 38.21
CA THR A 566 32.71 14.89 36.84
C THR A 566 31.78 14.02 35.99
N LYS A 567 31.29 12.90 36.54
CA LYS A 567 30.35 12.02 35.83
C LYS A 567 28.98 12.67 35.59
N ILE A 568 28.46 13.43 36.56
CA ILE A 568 27.20 14.19 36.40
C ILE A 568 27.36 15.25 35.31
N VAL A 569 28.48 15.98 35.33
CA VAL A 569 28.84 17.00 34.34
C VAL A 569 28.95 16.38 32.93
N GLN A 570 29.61 15.23 32.80
CA GLN A 570 29.69 14.48 31.55
C GLN A 570 28.30 14.13 31.00
N MET A 571 27.36 13.72 31.85
CA MET A 571 25.98 13.39 31.46
C MET A 571 25.14 14.60 31.01
N CYS A 572 25.67 15.82 31.11
CA CYS A 572 24.97 17.03 30.67
C CYS A 572 25.17 17.31 29.17
N GLY A 573 26.12 16.65 28.49
CA GLY A 573 26.24 16.68 27.04
C GLY A 573 25.06 15.99 26.34
N ASN A 574 24.83 16.29 25.07
CA ASN A 574 23.82 15.58 24.26
C ASN A 574 24.40 14.31 23.59
N GLY A 575 25.65 13.94 23.91
CA GLY A 575 26.31 12.74 23.40
C GLY A 575 26.82 12.89 21.95
N TYR A 576 27.01 14.13 21.47
CA TYR A 576 27.63 14.35 20.17
C TYR A 576 29.15 14.12 20.23
N LEU A 577 29.79 14.62 21.30
CA LEU A 577 31.21 14.40 21.57
C LEU A 577 31.46 12.98 22.08
N LYS A 578 32.72 12.52 21.98
CA LYS A 578 33.11 11.24 22.58
C LYS A 578 33.21 11.36 24.09
N LYS A 579 32.95 10.25 24.79
CA LYS A 579 32.94 10.19 26.25
C LYS A 579 34.25 10.65 26.88
N GLU A 580 35.38 10.29 26.25
CA GLU A 580 36.72 10.68 26.71
C GLU A 580 36.87 12.20 26.67
N VAL A 581 36.43 12.84 25.58
CA VAL A 581 36.45 14.29 25.41
C VAL A 581 35.53 14.97 26.41
N GLU A 582 34.29 14.47 26.57
CA GLU A 582 33.36 15.02 27.58
C GLU A 582 33.93 14.92 29.00
N GLN A 583 34.63 13.82 29.30
CA GLN A 583 35.31 13.62 30.58
C GLN A 583 36.49 14.57 30.76
N ALA A 584 37.29 14.81 29.72
CA ALA A 584 38.37 15.79 29.74
C ALA A 584 37.84 17.20 30.04
N ILE A 585 36.83 17.65 29.28
CA ILE A 585 36.16 18.94 29.49
C ILE A 585 35.60 19.05 30.93
N ALA A 586 34.97 17.99 31.42
CA ALA A 586 34.40 17.95 32.76
C ALA A 586 35.48 18.05 33.85
N SER A 587 36.65 17.44 33.63
CA SER A 587 37.73 17.33 34.62
C SER A 587 38.60 18.58 34.71
N ASP A 588 38.71 19.36 33.63
CA ASP A 588 39.53 20.58 33.55
C ASP A 588 39.31 21.56 34.73
N PHE A 589 38.06 21.69 35.18
CA PHE A 589 37.71 22.61 36.28
C PHE A 589 38.01 22.07 37.67
N PHE A 590 38.14 20.75 37.81
CA PHE A 590 38.50 20.11 39.08
C PHE A 590 40.01 19.85 39.21
N ALA A 591 40.78 20.05 38.15
CA ALA A 591 42.24 19.90 38.14
C ALA A 591 43.00 21.18 38.50
N ARG A 592 42.35 22.35 38.43
CA ARG A 592 42.97 23.63 38.78
C ARG A 592 43.08 23.76 40.30
N PRO A 593 44.28 23.93 40.88
CA PRO A 593 44.40 24.35 42.28
C PRO A 593 43.74 25.71 42.41
N SER A 594 42.82 25.83 43.37
CA SER A 594 42.09 27.06 43.72
C SER A 594 43.03 28.17 44.19
#